data_AF-A0AAV7FLG9-F1
#
_entry.id   AF-A0AAV7FLG9-F1
#
_cell.length_a   1.000
_cell.length_b   1.000
_cell.length_c   1.000
_cell.angle_alpha   90.00
_cell.angle_beta   90.00
_cell.angle_gamma   90.00
#
_symmetry.space_group_name_H-M   'P 1'
#
loop_
_entity.id
_entity.type
_entity.pdbx_description
1 polymer ?
#
loop_
_entity_poly.entity_id
_entity_poly.type
_entity_poly.pdbx_seq_one_letter_code
_entity_poly.pdbx_strand_id
1 'polypeptide(L)'
;MKVPARTDRACFPPPGYVTVYEFSLRAGLRFPPSTELIDILTLCGVCLSQFSYRAMSIVMGLIVLFRDRGVVLSSECLSRMGRLFSDAQGRVSFRSKWLDIRTRDPSKGWISNFFYVQNDWGLQEKWGKLKELPVPLHIGAEDLLRILKLPDLDALHYEVRYLSRYVDEEY
;
A
#
# COMPACT_ATOMS: atom_id res chain seq x y z
N MET A 1 13.37 -0.79 -17.65
CA MET A 1 13.48 0.32 -16.69
C MET A 1 14.04 1.54 -17.42
N LYS A 2 13.56 2.75 -17.12
CA LYS A 2 14.00 4.03 -17.72
C LYS A 2 14.32 5.04 -16.62
N VAL A 3 15.41 5.78 -16.78
CA VAL A 3 15.87 6.81 -15.83
C VAL A 3 15.15 8.13 -16.12
N PRO A 4 14.61 8.83 -15.10
CA PRO A 4 13.94 10.11 -15.29
C PRO A 4 14.93 11.26 -15.52
N ALA A 5 14.49 12.28 -16.24
CA ALA A 5 15.19 13.55 -16.31
C ALA A 5 15.01 14.35 -15.01
N ARG A 6 15.92 15.30 -14.74
CA ARG A 6 15.86 16.15 -13.52
C ARG A 6 14.57 16.96 -13.40
N THR A 7 13.94 17.27 -14.53
CA THR A 7 12.68 18.03 -14.59
C THR A 7 11.44 17.17 -14.43
N ASP A 8 11.59 15.84 -14.50
CA ASP A 8 10.45 14.94 -14.44
C ASP A 8 9.81 14.96 -13.06
N ARG A 9 8.53 14.58 -13.02
CA ARG A 9 7.75 14.46 -11.78
C ARG A 9 7.27 13.03 -11.67
N ALA A 10 7.28 12.51 -10.44
CA ALA A 10 6.84 11.15 -10.18
C ALA A 10 5.37 10.90 -10.56
N CYS A 11 4.54 11.95 -10.57
CA CYS A 11 3.12 11.88 -10.93
C CYS A 11 2.82 11.81 -12.43
N PHE A 12 3.83 12.02 -13.28
CA PHE A 12 3.68 12.04 -14.73
C PHE A 12 4.67 11.05 -15.39
N PRO A 13 4.44 9.73 -15.26
CA PRO A 13 5.24 8.78 -16.02
C PRO A 13 4.93 8.87 -17.52
N PRO A 14 5.91 8.50 -18.38
CA PRO A 14 5.64 8.29 -19.80
C PRO A 14 4.55 7.23 -20.04
N PRO A 15 3.82 7.28 -21.16
CA PRO A 15 2.81 6.27 -21.50
C PRO A 15 3.39 4.85 -21.48
N GLY A 16 2.67 3.89 -20.89
CA GLY A 16 3.11 2.50 -20.76
C GLY A 16 4.10 2.26 -19.62
N TYR A 17 4.37 3.26 -18.79
CA TYR A 17 5.25 3.15 -17.62
C TYR A 17 4.53 3.52 -16.32
N VAL A 18 4.99 2.91 -15.23
CA VAL A 18 4.69 3.35 -13.87
C VAL A 18 5.93 3.92 -13.20
N THR A 19 5.71 4.88 -12.30
CA THR A 19 6.76 5.42 -11.44
C THR A 19 6.98 4.52 -10.23
N VAL A 20 8.23 4.18 -9.94
CA VAL A 20 8.65 3.39 -8.78
C VAL A 20 9.72 4.18 -8.04
N TYR A 21 9.56 4.35 -6.73
CA TYR A 21 10.61 4.95 -5.91
C TYR A 21 11.62 3.91 -5.43
N GLU A 22 12.85 4.34 -5.24
CA GLU A 22 13.89 3.51 -4.62
C GLU A 22 13.45 2.97 -3.25
N PHE A 23 12.83 3.83 -2.42
CA PHE A 23 12.36 3.40 -1.10
C PHE A 23 11.27 2.31 -1.20
N SER A 24 10.52 2.23 -2.30
CA SER A 24 9.52 1.18 -2.48
C SER A 24 10.22 -0.18 -2.59
N LEU A 25 11.36 -0.24 -3.29
CA LEU A 25 12.19 -1.44 -3.35
C LEU A 25 12.78 -1.80 -1.97
N ARG A 26 13.26 -0.79 -1.23
CA ARG A 26 13.77 -0.98 0.14
C ARG A 26 12.70 -1.50 1.08
N ALA A 27 11.47 -1.00 0.95
CA ALA A 27 10.27 -1.46 1.66
C ALA A 27 9.80 -2.88 1.26
N GLY A 28 10.51 -3.57 0.37
CA GLY A 28 10.22 -4.96 0.01
C GLY A 28 9.47 -5.15 -1.31
N LEU A 29 9.15 -4.09 -2.06
CA LEU A 29 8.57 -4.24 -3.40
C LEU A 29 9.50 -5.07 -4.29
N ARG A 30 8.94 -6.05 -4.99
CA ARG A 30 9.63 -6.88 -5.98
C ARG A 30 8.84 -6.90 -7.28
N PHE A 31 9.52 -7.27 -8.37
CA PHE A 31 8.93 -7.40 -9.70
C PHE A 31 8.93 -8.86 -10.17
N PRO A 32 7.83 -9.36 -10.75
CA PRO A 32 6.54 -8.70 -10.88
C PRO A 32 5.91 -8.39 -9.51
N PRO A 33 5.09 -7.32 -9.37
CA PRO A 33 4.39 -7.04 -8.12
C PRO A 33 3.51 -8.22 -7.72
N SER A 34 3.33 -8.44 -6.43
CA SER A 34 2.41 -9.47 -5.95
C SER A 34 0.98 -9.17 -6.38
N THR A 35 0.18 -10.21 -6.63
CA THR A 35 -1.23 -10.07 -6.98
C THR A 35 -1.99 -9.30 -5.91
N GLU A 36 -1.68 -9.53 -4.63
CA GLU A 36 -2.26 -8.81 -3.50
C GLU A 36 -1.96 -7.30 -3.57
N LEU A 37 -0.73 -6.90 -3.94
CA LEU A 37 -0.39 -5.49 -4.09
C LEU A 37 -1.13 -4.86 -5.28
N ILE A 38 -1.23 -5.58 -6.41
CA ILE A 38 -1.99 -5.12 -7.58
C ILE A 38 -3.46 -4.91 -7.21
N ASP A 39 -4.06 -5.85 -6.48
CA ASP A 39 -5.46 -5.76 -6.02
C ASP A 39 -5.66 -4.57 -5.09
N ILE A 40 -4.74 -4.33 -4.16
CA ILE A 40 -4.77 -3.19 -3.24
C ILE A 40 -4.73 -1.86 -4.00
N LEU A 41 -3.78 -1.71 -4.93
CA LEU A 41 -3.63 -0.50 -5.74
C LEU A 41 -4.89 -0.26 -6.59
N THR A 42 -5.43 -1.32 -7.18
CA THR A 42 -6.64 -1.28 -8.02
C THR A 42 -7.87 -0.89 -7.21
N LEU A 43 -8.06 -1.51 -6.04
CA LEU A 43 -9.13 -1.21 -5.09
C LEU A 43 -9.04 0.25 -4.63
N CYS A 44 -7.84 0.70 -4.27
CA CYS A 44 -7.61 2.05 -3.78
C CYS A 44 -7.67 3.10 -4.90
N GLY A 45 -7.68 2.72 -6.19
CA GLY A 45 -7.68 3.67 -7.31
C GLY A 45 -6.43 4.55 -7.39
N VAL A 46 -5.31 4.05 -6.87
CA VAL A 46 -4.05 4.81 -6.77
C VAL A 46 -2.93 4.09 -7.50
N CYS A 47 -1.98 4.88 -7.99
CA CYS A 47 -0.76 4.34 -8.56
C CYS A 47 0.26 3.98 -7.48
N LEU A 48 1.21 3.11 -7.82
CA LEU A 48 2.28 2.65 -6.93
C LEU A 48 3.07 3.82 -6.30
N SER A 49 3.37 4.86 -7.09
CA SER A 49 4.14 6.03 -6.62
C SER A 49 3.38 6.93 -5.63
N GLN A 50 2.08 6.73 -5.42
CA GLN A 50 1.37 7.43 -4.35
C GLN A 50 1.72 6.88 -2.97
N PHE A 51 2.32 5.70 -2.86
CA PHE A 51 2.66 5.15 -1.56
C PHE A 51 3.86 5.89 -0.96
N SER A 52 3.75 6.23 0.32
CA SER A 52 4.90 6.63 1.12
C SER A 52 5.75 5.40 1.43
N TYR A 53 6.97 5.61 1.93
CA TYR A 53 7.80 4.50 2.45
C TYR A 53 6.99 3.71 3.49
N ARG A 54 6.45 4.42 4.48
CA ARG A 54 5.60 3.84 5.53
C ARG A 54 4.42 3.05 4.99
N ALA A 55 3.69 3.60 4.03
CA ALA A 55 2.56 2.89 3.43
C ALA A 55 2.99 1.61 2.71
N MET A 56 4.10 1.68 1.95
CA MET A 56 4.63 0.52 1.25
C MET A 56 5.10 -0.56 2.23
N SER A 57 5.90 -0.20 3.23
CA SER A 57 6.44 -1.16 4.19
C SER A 57 5.35 -1.88 4.98
N ILE A 58 4.31 -1.15 5.43
CA ILE A 58 3.18 -1.79 6.12
C ILE A 58 2.43 -2.73 5.18
N VAL A 59 2.15 -2.33 3.95
CA VAL A 59 1.42 -3.17 2.99
C VAL A 59 2.21 -4.42 2.61
N MET A 60 3.52 -4.29 2.35
CA MET A 60 4.38 -5.44 2.09
C MET A 60 4.48 -6.36 3.31
N GLY A 61 4.60 -5.78 4.50
CA GLY A 61 4.60 -6.53 5.76
C GLY A 61 3.32 -7.32 6.00
N LEU A 62 2.15 -6.73 5.71
CA LEU A 62 0.87 -7.43 5.78
C LEU A 62 0.78 -8.56 4.77
N ILE A 63 1.23 -8.34 3.52
CA ILE A 63 1.25 -9.40 2.50
C ILE A 63 2.11 -10.57 2.96
N VAL A 64 3.30 -10.30 3.50
CA VAL A 64 4.19 -11.35 4.03
C VAL A 64 3.57 -12.06 5.23
N LEU A 65 3.00 -11.33 6.19
CA LEU A 65 2.33 -11.90 7.37
C LEU A 65 1.18 -12.83 6.97
N PHE A 66 0.31 -12.41 6.05
CA PHE A 66 -0.80 -13.25 5.61
C PHE A 66 -0.30 -14.51 4.92
N ARG A 67 0.70 -14.39 4.03
CA ARG A 67 1.31 -15.53 3.34
C ARG A 67 1.97 -16.52 4.30
N ASP A 68 2.67 -16.03 5.31
CA ASP A 68 3.28 -16.86 6.37
C ASP A 68 2.23 -17.70 7.10
N ARG A 69 1.01 -17.17 7.27
CA ARG A 69 -0.13 -17.89 7.87
C ARG A 69 -0.94 -18.74 6.87
N GLY A 70 -0.49 -18.82 5.62
CA GLY A 70 -1.16 -19.56 4.55
C GLY A 70 -2.47 -18.92 4.09
N VAL A 71 -2.59 -17.60 4.22
CA VAL A 71 -3.77 -16.82 3.83
C VAL A 71 -3.38 -15.78 2.78
N VAL A 72 -4.29 -15.48 1.86
CA VAL A 72 -4.11 -14.40 0.89
C VAL A 72 -4.71 -13.11 1.44
N LEU A 73 -3.95 -12.01 1.42
CA LEU A 73 -4.48 -10.68 1.76
C LEU A 73 -5.38 -10.18 0.62
N SER A 74 -6.68 -10.47 0.71
CA SER A 74 -7.66 -10.02 -0.29
C SER A 74 -8.15 -8.59 -0.02
N SER A 75 -8.72 -7.97 -1.05
CA SER A 75 -9.44 -6.69 -0.93
C SER A 75 -10.60 -6.77 0.08
N GLU A 76 -11.26 -7.92 0.18
CA GLU A 76 -12.30 -8.21 1.17
C GLU A 76 -11.75 -8.26 2.60
N CYS A 77 -10.58 -8.88 2.81
CA CYS A 77 -9.93 -8.82 4.12
C CYS A 77 -9.62 -7.38 4.52
N LEU A 78 -9.08 -6.58 3.59
CA LEU A 78 -8.73 -5.18 3.85
C LEU A 78 -9.94 -4.29 4.10
N SER A 79 -10.98 -4.38 3.28
CA SER A 79 -12.22 -3.60 3.46
C SER A 79 -12.88 -3.89 4.80
N ARG A 80 -12.61 -5.08 5.34
CA ARG A 80 -13.10 -5.49 6.63
C ARG A 80 -12.22 -5.07 7.80
N MET A 81 -10.90 -5.07 7.63
CA MET A 81 -9.94 -4.64 8.66
C MET A 81 -10.07 -3.16 9.06
N GLY A 82 -10.53 -2.31 8.15
CA GLY A 82 -10.56 -0.87 8.39
C GLY A 82 -11.33 -0.10 7.34
N ARG A 83 -11.29 1.22 7.48
CA ARG A 83 -11.95 2.16 6.58
C ARG A 83 -10.92 2.82 5.69
N LEU A 84 -11.18 2.76 4.40
CA LEU A 84 -10.48 3.54 3.39
C LEU A 84 -11.28 4.82 3.14
N PHE A 85 -10.59 5.95 3.04
CA PHE A 85 -11.20 7.24 2.70
C PHE A 85 -10.19 8.12 1.96
N SER A 86 -10.70 9.06 1.17
CA SER A 86 -9.89 10.12 0.56
C SER A 86 -10.08 11.45 1.30
N ASP A 87 -8.99 12.18 1.52
CA ASP A 87 -9.08 13.58 1.93
C ASP A 87 -9.33 14.52 0.74
N ALA A 88 -9.56 15.81 1.03
CA ALA A 88 -9.82 16.83 0.00
C ALA A 88 -8.64 17.00 -0.97
N GLN A 89 -7.42 16.65 -0.55
CA GLN A 89 -6.21 16.70 -1.37
C GLN A 89 -6.04 15.44 -2.23
N GLY A 90 -6.92 14.45 -2.09
CA GLY A 90 -6.87 13.19 -2.82
C GLY A 90 -5.91 12.16 -2.22
N ARG A 91 -5.48 12.33 -0.97
CA ARG A 91 -4.72 11.28 -0.27
C ARG A 91 -5.67 10.19 0.15
N VAL A 92 -5.31 8.96 -0.17
CA VAL A 92 -6.01 7.78 0.32
C VAL A 92 -5.43 7.40 1.68
N SER A 93 -6.30 7.26 2.66
CA SER A 93 -5.96 6.78 4.00
C SER A 93 -6.68 5.47 4.28
N PHE A 94 -5.99 4.52 4.87
CA PHE A 94 -6.56 3.32 5.49
C PHE A 94 -6.43 3.47 7.01
N ARG A 95 -7.55 3.41 7.71
CA ARG A 95 -7.59 3.49 9.17
C ARG A 95 -8.35 2.32 9.77
N SER A 96 -7.69 1.61 10.67
CA SER A 96 -8.28 0.63 11.58
C SER A 96 -7.93 1.00 13.02
N LYS A 97 -8.36 0.19 13.99
CA LYS A 97 -7.92 0.31 15.39
C LYS A 97 -6.40 0.12 15.56
N TRP A 98 -5.71 -0.45 14.57
CA TRP A 98 -4.36 -0.99 14.70
C TRP A 98 -3.37 -0.42 13.69
N LEU A 99 -3.88 0.15 12.59
CA LEU A 99 -3.12 0.62 11.45
C LEU A 99 -3.66 1.97 11.00
N ASP A 100 -2.77 2.94 10.81
CA ASP A 100 -3.04 4.18 10.09
C ASP A 100 -2.00 4.29 8.95
N ILE A 101 -2.48 4.16 7.72
CA ILE A 101 -1.69 4.22 6.51
C ILE A 101 -2.21 5.37 5.66
N ARG A 102 -1.30 6.17 5.12
CA ARG A 102 -1.66 7.30 4.24
C ARG A 102 -0.73 7.38 3.03
N THR A 103 -1.32 7.60 1.86
CA THR A 103 -0.58 7.91 0.64
C THR A 103 0.03 9.32 0.69
N ARG A 104 1.01 9.57 -0.18
CA ARG A 104 1.58 10.88 -0.41
C ARG A 104 0.53 11.88 -0.87
N ASP A 105 0.82 13.14 -0.60
CA ASP A 105 0.05 14.29 -1.06
C ASP A 105 0.21 14.52 -2.56
N PRO A 106 -0.88 14.41 -3.37
CA PRO A 106 -0.84 14.71 -4.80
C PRO A 106 -0.43 16.13 -5.16
N SER A 107 -0.62 17.10 -4.26
CA SER A 107 -0.28 18.49 -4.51
C SER A 107 1.22 18.80 -4.39
N LYS A 108 1.98 17.90 -3.76
CA LYS A 108 3.43 18.09 -3.58
C LYS A 108 4.15 17.51 -4.80
N GLY A 109 4.84 18.34 -5.57
CA GLY A 109 5.54 17.93 -6.79
C GLY A 109 6.78 17.06 -6.49
N TRP A 110 6.57 15.80 -6.09
CA TRP A 110 7.63 14.88 -5.68
C TRP A 110 8.63 14.60 -6.81
N ILE A 111 9.91 14.89 -6.56
CA ILE A 111 10.97 15.02 -7.58
C ILE A 111 12.25 14.20 -7.33
N SER A 112 12.29 13.28 -6.37
CA SER A 112 13.54 12.58 -6.03
C SER A 112 13.40 11.06 -5.98
N ASN A 113 14.50 10.40 -6.36
CA ASN A 113 14.79 8.97 -6.15
C ASN A 113 13.71 8.02 -6.70
N PHE A 114 13.31 8.22 -7.95
CA PHE A 114 12.40 7.33 -8.67
C PHE A 114 12.96 6.92 -10.03
N PHE A 115 12.35 5.89 -10.60
CA PHE A 115 12.59 5.41 -11.97
C PHE A 115 11.29 4.91 -12.59
N TYR A 116 11.30 4.79 -13.92
CA TYR A 116 10.17 4.29 -14.67
C TYR A 116 10.32 2.79 -14.95
N VAL A 117 9.26 2.02 -14.68
CA VAL A 117 9.18 0.59 -14.98
C VAL A 117 8.04 0.37 -15.96
N GLN A 118 8.24 -0.54 -16.92
CA GLN A 118 7.23 -0.84 -17.92
C GLN A 118 6.00 -1.46 -17.24
N ASN A 119 4.83 -1.02 -17.66
CA ASN A 119 3.57 -1.35 -17.00
C ASN A 119 2.88 -2.56 -17.66
N ASP A 120 3.49 -3.74 -17.52
CA ASP A 120 2.94 -4.97 -18.08
C ASP A 120 1.81 -5.57 -17.22
N TRP A 121 1.46 -4.92 -16.09
CA TRP A 121 0.51 -5.42 -15.08
C TRP A 121 -0.81 -4.65 -15.03
N GLY A 122 -1.02 -3.69 -15.93
CA GLY A 122 -2.24 -2.87 -15.96
C GLY A 122 -2.41 -1.98 -14.72
N LEU A 123 -1.31 -1.62 -14.04
CA LEU A 123 -1.36 -0.69 -12.92
C LEU A 123 -1.78 0.70 -13.38
N GLN A 124 -2.37 1.47 -12.47
CA GLN A 124 -2.66 2.86 -12.78
C GLN A 124 -1.35 3.64 -12.96
N GLU A 125 -1.18 4.27 -14.12
CA GLU A 125 0.04 5.02 -14.43
C GLU A 125 0.09 6.35 -13.67
N LYS A 126 -1.02 7.09 -13.68
CA LYS A 126 -1.13 8.43 -13.10
C LYS A 126 -1.72 8.39 -11.69
N TRP A 127 -1.40 9.42 -10.93
CA TRP A 127 -1.94 9.58 -9.59
C TRP A 127 -3.46 9.69 -9.65
N GLY A 128 -4.15 8.93 -8.80
CA GLY A 128 -5.60 8.91 -8.73
C GLY A 128 -6.13 9.19 -7.33
N LYS A 129 -7.42 8.94 -7.16
CA LYS A 129 -8.17 9.10 -5.91
C LYS A 129 -8.87 7.79 -5.60
N LEU A 130 -9.30 7.63 -4.35
CA LEU A 130 -10.08 6.46 -3.96
C LEU A 130 -11.30 6.30 -4.88
N LYS A 131 -11.40 5.13 -5.52
CA LYS A 131 -12.63 4.72 -6.19
C LYS A 131 -13.68 4.44 -5.11
N GLU A 132 -14.95 4.73 -5.39
CA GLU A 132 -16.03 4.40 -4.46
C GLU A 132 -15.90 2.94 -4.03
N LEU A 133 -15.82 2.73 -2.73
CA LEU A 133 -15.68 1.38 -2.19
C LEU A 133 -17.05 0.78 -1.92
N PRO A 134 -17.20 -0.54 -2.10
CA PRO A 134 -18.33 -1.24 -1.52
C PRO A 134 -18.33 -1.03 0.00
N VAL A 135 -19.53 -0.83 0.55
CA VAL A 135 -19.78 -0.54 1.97
C VAL A 135 -18.93 -1.43 2.87
N PRO A 136 -18.24 -0.90 3.91
CA PRO A 136 -17.40 -1.72 4.76
C PRO A 136 -18.23 -2.73 5.55
N LEU A 137 -17.95 -4.01 5.40
CA LEU A 137 -18.31 -5.02 6.40
C LEU A 137 -17.29 -4.90 7.52
N HIS A 138 -17.66 -4.63 8.76
CA HIS A 138 -16.69 -4.51 9.85
C HIS A 138 -16.18 -5.91 10.27
N ILE A 139 -14.87 -6.17 10.17
CA ILE A 139 -14.21 -7.29 10.85
C ILE A 139 -13.77 -6.82 12.24
N GLY A 140 -14.13 -7.61 13.25
CA GLY A 140 -13.60 -7.45 14.60
C GLY A 140 -12.18 -7.99 14.68
N ALA A 141 -11.43 -7.60 15.71
CA ALA A 141 -10.10 -8.15 15.93
C ALA A 141 -10.13 -9.69 16.08
N GLU A 142 -11.22 -10.25 16.62
CA GLU A 142 -11.47 -11.69 16.71
C GLU A 142 -11.52 -12.41 15.35
N ASP A 143 -12.09 -11.78 14.32
CA ASP A 143 -12.10 -12.41 13.00
C ASP A 143 -10.70 -12.43 12.39
N LEU A 144 -9.87 -11.41 12.67
CA LEU A 144 -8.46 -11.42 12.27
C LEU A 144 -7.67 -12.50 12.99
N LEU A 145 -7.95 -12.75 14.27
CA LEU A 145 -7.34 -13.87 14.99
C LEU A 145 -7.65 -15.19 14.31
N ARG A 146 -8.92 -15.41 13.94
CA ARG A 146 -9.35 -16.63 13.25
C ARG A 146 -8.71 -16.77 11.88
N ILE A 147 -8.69 -15.69 11.09
CA ILE A 147 -8.08 -15.67 9.75
C ILE A 147 -6.59 -15.98 9.86
N LEU A 148 -5.86 -15.27 10.72
CA LEU A 148 -4.41 -15.38 10.86
C LEU A 148 -3.96 -16.55 11.76
N LYS A 149 -4.92 -17.30 12.31
CA LYS A 149 -4.68 -18.38 13.28
C LYS A 149 -3.82 -17.92 14.46
N LEU A 150 -4.09 -16.73 14.97
CA LEU A 150 -3.43 -16.16 16.14
C LEU A 150 -4.14 -16.59 17.43
N PRO A 151 -3.39 -16.81 18.52
CA PRO A 151 -3.97 -17.32 19.77
C PRO A 151 -4.83 -16.30 20.50
N ASP A 152 -4.45 -15.01 20.45
CA ASP A 152 -5.11 -13.93 21.19
C ASP A 152 -4.82 -12.56 20.57
N LEU A 153 -5.52 -11.54 21.10
CA LEU A 153 -5.35 -10.15 20.68
C LEU A 153 -3.94 -9.65 20.93
N ASP A 154 -3.26 -10.05 21.99
CA ASP A 154 -1.91 -9.56 22.30
C ASP A 154 -0.91 -10.00 21.23
N ALA A 155 -1.05 -11.22 20.69
CA ALA A 155 -0.27 -11.69 19.55
C ALA A 155 -0.55 -10.85 18.29
N LEU A 156 -1.81 -10.51 18.01
CA LEU A 156 -2.15 -9.59 16.91
C LEU A 156 -1.58 -8.19 17.12
N HIS A 157 -1.68 -7.65 18.35
CA HIS A 157 -1.11 -6.37 18.75
C HIS A 157 0.41 -6.37 18.52
N TYR A 158 1.09 -7.45 18.90
CA TYR A 158 2.53 -7.61 18.74
C TYR A 158 2.95 -7.58 17.27
N GLU A 159 2.36 -8.43 16.44
CA GLU A 159 2.68 -8.52 15.01
C GLU A 159 2.43 -7.19 14.28
N VAL A 160 1.28 -6.56 14.52
CA VAL A 160 0.93 -5.29 13.86
C VAL A 160 1.76 -4.11 14.37
N ARG A 161 2.08 -4.07 15.68
CA ARG A 161 3.01 -3.06 16.22
C ARG A 161 4.42 -3.26 15.71
N TYR A 162 4.86 -4.51 15.57
CA TYR A 162 6.17 -4.84 15.02
C TYR A 162 6.30 -4.29 13.59
N LEU A 163 5.30 -4.51 12.74
CA LEU A 163 5.22 -3.92 11.40
C LEU A 163 5.27 -2.39 11.41
N SER A 164 4.66 -1.75 12.40
CA SER A 164 4.63 -0.28 12.49
C SER A 164 5.94 0.31 13.04
N ARG A 165 6.62 -0.36 13.97
CA ARG A 165 7.85 0.12 14.62
C ARG A 165 9.06 0.13 13.68
N TYR A 166 9.25 -0.94 12.91
CA TYR A 166 10.36 -1.00 11.93
C TYR A 166 10.31 0.10 10.87
N VAL A 167 9.12 0.63 10.64
CA VAL A 167 8.89 1.71 9.68
C VAL A 167 9.30 3.07 10.22
N ASP A 168 9.23 3.26 11.55
CA ASP A 168 9.57 4.53 12.20
C ASP A 168 11.05 4.58 12.63
N GLU A 169 11.77 3.45 12.66
CA GLU A 169 13.19 3.37 13.04
C GLU A 169 14.18 3.60 11.87
N GLU A 170 13.73 3.51 10.60
CA GLU A 170 14.60 3.67 9.42
C GLU A 170 14.63 5.09 8.81
N TYR A 171 13.93 6.09 9.37
CA TYR A 171 13.86 7.45 8.82
C TYR A 171 13.77 8.57 9.87
#